data_AF-A0A533SKK9-F1
#
_entry.id   AF-A0A533SKK9-F1
#
_cell.length_a   1.000
_cell.length_b   1.000
_cell.length_c   1.000
_cell.angle_alpha   90.00
_cell.angle_beta   90.00
_cell.angle_gamma   90.00
#
_symmetry.space_group_name_H-M   'P 1'
#
loop_
_entity.id
_entity.type
_entity.pdbx_description
1 polymer ?
#
loop_
_entity_poly.entity_id
_entity_poly.type
_entity_poly.pdbx_seq_one_letter_code
_entity_poly.pdbx_strand_id
1 'polypeptide(L)' 'MGSFETLGKVLVIIGVGVVILGGILWLAGRLLGNQSMPGTLRFDIPGGSCVIPILASIVISIVLTVVLNLLARWLGK' A
#
# COMPACT_ATOMS: atom_id res chain seq x y z
N MET A 1 -15.24 -18.44 -26.00
CA MET A 1 -14.28 -18.66 -24.90
C MET A 1 -14.06 -17.42 -23.98
N GLY A 2 -14.81 -16.31 -24.10
CA GLY A 2 -14.38 -15.02 -23.52
C GLY A 2 -15.06 -14.48 -22.25
N SER A 3 -16.19 -15.01 -21.80
CA SER A 3 -16.98 -14.34 -20.74
C SER A 3 -16.47 -14.62 -19.33
N PHE A 4 -16.17 -15.89 -19.01
CA PHE A 4 -15.66 -16.28 -17.69
C PHE A 4 -14.22 -15.81 -17.46
N GLU A 5 -13.39 -15.76 -18.50
CA GLU A 5 -12.01 -15.28 -18.39
C GLU A 5 -11.96 -13.77 -18.07
N THR A 6 -12.82 -12.98 -18.72
CA THR A 6 -12.93 -11.54 -18.46
C THR A 6 -13.46 -11.26 -17.05
N LEU A 7 -14.50 -11.99 -16.64
CA LEU A 7 -15.02 -11.89 -15.27
C LEU A 7 -13.96 -12.29 -14.22
N GLY A 8 -13.20 -13.36 -14.47
CA GLY A 8 -12.10 -13.78 -13.59
C GLY A 8 -11.01 -12.72 -13.46
N LYS A 9 -10.61 -12.10 -14.59
CA LYS A 9 -9.64 -10.99 -14.60
C LYS A 9 -10.13 -9.79 -13.77
N VAL A 10 -11.39 -9.39 -13.95
CA VAL A 10 -12.00 -8.29 -13.16
C VAL A 10 -12.03 -8.64 -11.68
N LEU A 11 -12.41 -9.86 -11.32
CA LEU A 11 -12.46 -10.31 -9.92
C LEU A 11 -11.08 -10.25 -9.25
N VAL A 12 -10.04 -10.69 -9.96
CA VAL A 12 -8.65 -10.65 -9.47
C VAL A 12 -8.18 -9.22 -9.24
N ILE A 13 -8.47 -8.30 -10.18
CA ILE A 13 -8.10 -6.88 -10.05
C ILE A 13 -8.76 -6.26 -8.82
N ILE A 14 -10.06 -6.50 -8.63
CA ILE A 14 -10.80 -5.99 -7.46
C ILE A 14 -10.23 -6.58 -6.17
N GLY A 15 -9.98 -7.89 -6.12
CA GLY A 15 -9.41 -8.55 -4.94
C GLY A 15 -8.05 -7.98 -4.54
N VAL A 16 -7.17 -7.76 -5.51
CA VAL A 16 -5.87 -7.12 -5.28
C VAL A 16 -6.06 -5.70 -4.74
N GLY A 17 -6.98 -4.92 -5.32
CA GLY A 17 -7.31 -3.57 -4.83
C GLY A 17 -7.79 -3.55 -3.38
N VAL A 18 -8.66 -4.49 -3.00
CA VAL A 18 -9.18 -4.61 -1.63
C VAL A 18 -8.07 -5.00 -0.65
N VAL A 19 -7.19 -5.93 -1.00
CA VAL A 19 -6.05 -6.32 -0.15
C VAL A 19 -5.11 -5.14 0.07
N ILE A 20 -4.84 -4.35 -0.97
CA ILE A 20 -4.01 -3.14 -0.87
C ILE A 20 -4.67 -2.12 0.06
N LEU A 21 -5.95 -1.80 -0.16
CA LEU A 21 -6.68 -0.84 0.66
C LEU A 21 -6.79 -1.28 2.13
N GLY A 22 -7.13 -2.54 2.37
CA GLY A 22 -7.18 -3.13 3.71
C GLY A 22 -5.81 -3.13 4.39
N GLY A 23 -4.74 -3.45 3.66
CA GLY A 23 -3.37 -3.41 4.15
C GLY A 23 -2.93 -2.00 4.54
N ILE A 24 -3.27 -0.99 3.73
CA ILE A 24 -3.00 0.44 4.03
C ILE A 24 -3.76 0.88 5.27
N LEU A 25 -5.06 0.60 5.36
CA LEU A 25 -5.88 0.98 6.53
C LEU A 25 -5.42 0.29 7.81
N TRP A 26 -5.03 -0.98 7.73
CA TRP A 26 -4.49 -1.73 8.86
C TRP A 26 -3.15 -1.17 9.33
N LEU A 27 -2.24 -0.87 8.39
CA LEU A 27 -0.96 -0.20 8.71
C LEU A 27 -1.20 1.20 9.28
N ALA A 28 -2.10 1.99 8.69
CA ALA A 28 -2.42 3.34 9.15
C ALA A 28 -3.00 3.32 10.57
N GLY A 29 -3.91 2.40 10.87
CA GLY A 29 -4.43 2.20 12.23
C GLY A 29 -3.35 1.78 13.22
N ARG A 30 -2.36 1.00 12.78
CA ARG A 30 -1.22 0.62 13.61
C ARG A 30 -0.21 1.76 13.81
N LEU A 31 0.04 2.57 12.77
CA LEU A 31 0.99 3.70 12.74
C LEU A 31 0.49 4.96 13.44
N LEU A 32 -0.81 5.25 13.33
CA LEU A 32 -1.46 6.37 14.02
C LEU A 32 -1.92 5.99 15.43
N GLY A 33 -1.97 4.70 15.75
CA GLY A 33 -2.22 4.18 17.09
C GLY A 33 -1.03 4.50 18.01
N ASN A 34 -1.33 5.15 19.14
CA ASN A 34 -0.44 5.68 20.18
C ASN A 34 0.48 4.65 20.89
N GLN A 35 1.19 3.80 20.15
CA GLN A 35 2.08 2.77 20.68
C GLN A 35 3.46 2.93 20.06
N SER A 36 4.50 2.84 20.88
CA SER A 36 5.92 2.94 20.50
C SER A 36 6.27 1.91 19.42
N MET A 37 6.15 2.31 18.15
CA MET A 37 6.39 1.42 17.02
C MET A 37 7.88 1.33 16.68
N PRO A 38 8.46 0.12 16.63
CA PRO A 38 9.77 -0.07 16.04
C PRO A 38 9.63 0.17 14.52
N GLY A 39 10.32 1.19 14.00
CA GLY A 39 10.33 1.53 12.56
C GLY A 39 9.78 2.91 12.20
N THR A 40 9.24 3.67 13.17
CA THR A 40 8.89 5.08 12.97
C THR A 40 10.00 5.94 13.58
N LEU A 41 10.78 6.63 12.74
CA LEU A 41 11.79 7.57 13.21
C LEU A 41 11.07 8.78 13.80
N ARG A 42 11.03 8.86 15.12
CA ARG A 42 10.57 10.04 15.86
C ARG A 42 11.80 10.87 16.19
N PHE A 43 11.90 12.02 15.55
CA PHE A 43 12.90 13.02 15.91
C PHE A 43 12.23 14.01 16.86
N ASP A 44 12.57 13.91 18.14
CA ASP A 44 12.20 14.89 19.14
C ASP A 44 13.16 16.08 19.04
N ILE A 45 12.64 17.21 18.58
CA ILE A 45 13.34 18.48 18.41
C ILE A 45 12.85 19.40 19.54
N PRO A 46 13.69 20.24 20.16
CA PRO A 46 13.21 21.25 21.10
C PRO A 46 12.18 22.18 20.42
N GLY A 47 10.89 21.98 20.74
CA GLY A 47 9.76 22.72 20.17
C GLY A 47 8.81 21.91 19.26
N GLY A 48 9.08 20.64 18.95
CA GLY A 48 8.17 19.79 18.15
C GLY A 48 8.68 18.37 17.88
N SER A 49 7.77 17.46 17.54
CA SER A 49 8.09 16.06 17.18
C SER A 49 7.89 15.85 15.67
N CYS A 50 8.94 15.48 14.95
CA CYS A 50 8.85 15.06 13.55
C CYS A 50 8.78 13.53 13.46
N VAL A 51 7.69 13.01 12.89
CA VAL A 51 7.42 11.57 12.79
C VAL A 51 7.55 11.15 11.33
N ILE A 52 8.56 10.32 11.02
CA ILE A 52 8.79 9.80 9.67
C ILE A 52 8.41 8.31 9.61
N PRO A 53 7.27 7.95 9.00
CA PRO A 53 6.83 6.57 8.90
C PRO A 53 7.51 5.87 7.71
N ILE A 54 8.81 5.57 7.83
CA ILE A 54 9.63 4.96 6.77
C ILE A 54 9.02 3.67 6.23
N LEU A 55 8.49 2.82 7.12
CA LEU A 55 7.83 1.56 6.75
C LEU A 55 6.63 1.81 5.82
N ALA A 56 5.83 2.84 6.10
CA ALA A 56 4.69 3.20 5.26
C ALA A 56 5.14 3.64 3.86
N SER A 57 6.19 4.47 3.79
CA SER A 57 6.75 4.94 2.52
C SER A 57 7.29 3.81 1.65
N ILE A 58 7.93 2.80 2.25
CA ILE A 58 8.42 1.61 1.53
C ILE A 58 7.25 0.78 0.98
N VAL A 59 6.23 0.51 1.82
CA VAL A 59 5.05 -0.27 1.41
C VAL A 59 4.31 0.43 0.27
N ILE A 60 4.09 1.75 0.39
CA ILE A 60 3.43 2.54 -0.67
C ILE A 60 4.21 2.44 -1.98
N SER A 61 5.56 2.50 -1.91
CA SER A 61 6.41 2.43 -3.09
C SER A 61 6.31 1.08 -3.78
N ILE A 62 6.40 -0.03 -3.04
CA ILE A 62 6.31 -1.38 -3.59
C ILE A 62 4.93 -1.60 -4.24
N VAL A 63 3.86 -1.22 -3.55
CA VAL A 63 2.49 -1.32 -4.08
C VAL A 63 2.38 -0.55 -5.38
N LEU A 64 2.84 0.70 -5.41
CA LEU A 64 2.78 1.54 -6.59
C LEU A 64 3.60 0.95 -7.74
N THR A 65 4.81 0.44 -7.48
CA THR A 65 5.64 -0.23 -8.49
C THR A 65 4.93 -1.45 -9.08
N VAL A 66 4.31 -2.30 -8.23
CA VAL A 66 3.58 -3.48 -8.69
C VAL A 66 2.38 -3.09 -9.55
N VAL A 67 1.60 -2.09 -9.12
CA VAL A 67 0.44 -1.59 -9.88
C VAL A 67 0.88 -1.02 -11.23
N LEU A 68 1.89 -0.13 -11.24
CA LEU A 68 2.40 0.46 -12.48
C LEU A 68 2.96 -0.60 -13.43
N ASN A 69 3.67 -1.60 -12.92
CA ASN A 69 4.21 -2.69 -13.74
C ASN A 69 3.10 -3.58 -14.32
N LEU A 70 2.05 -3.87 -13.53
CA LEU A 70 0.86 -4.58 -14.01
C LEU A 70 0.15 -3.78 -15.11
N LEU A 71 -0.06 -2.48 -14.90
CA LEU A 71 -0.66 -1.59 -15.89
C LEU A 71 0.18 -1.53 -17.17
N ALA A 72 1.50 -1.36 -17.05
CA ALA A 72 2.42 -1.35 -18.18
C ALA A 72 2.39 -2.67 -18.96
N ARG A 73 2.29 -3.81 -18.26
CA ARG A 73 2.17 -5.13 -18.88
C ARG A 73 0.83 -5.35 -19.58
N TRP A 74 -0.24 -4.70 -19.12
CA TRP A 74 -1.56 -4.73 -19.75
C TRP A 74 -1.69 -3.73 -20.91
N LEU A 75 -1.01 -2.58 -20.87
CA LEU A 75 -0.98 -1.55 -21.92
C LEU A 75 0.02 -1.86 -23.04
N GLY A 76 1.11 -2.58 -22.74
CA GLY A 76 2.13 -3.00 -23.71
C GLY A 76 1.76 -4.28 -24.48
N LYS A 77 0.48 -4.67 -24.45
CA LYS A 77 -0.09 -5.83 -25.13
C LYS A 77 -1.35 -5.38 -25.85
#